data_AF-A0A7V5S242-F1
#
_entry.id   AF-A0A7V5S242-F1
#
_cell.length_a   1.000
_cell.length_b   1.000
_cell.length_c   1.000
_cell.angle_alpha   90.00
_cell.angle_beta   90.00
_cell.angle_gamma   90.00
#
_symmetry.space_group_name_H-M   'P 1'
#
loop_
_entity.id
_entity.type
_entity.pdbx_description
1 polymer ?
#
loop_
_entity_poly.entity_id
_entity_poly.type
_entity_poly.pdbx_seq_one_letter_code
_entity_poly.pdbx_strand_id
1 'polypeptide(L)'
;MSKLVAAPSVSTEVSEIIEQLKTRGIHIPSLESVSTFLTAHPELARLLIPTVEIAQNRLPKAELSLEHYTDPEIEDEYLALYARYADYNEDILQRLDHAREACEALGQGVSDLLFITTDFKPPYGI
;
A
#
# COMPACT_ATOMS: atom_id res chain seq x y z
N MET A 1 -21.31 33.35 11.67
CA MET A 1 -21.70 32.29 10.72
C MET A 1 -20.55 31.30 10.65
N SER A 2 -20.59 30.28 11.50
CA SER A 2 -19.57 29.23 11.54
C SER A 2 -19.94 28.18 10.50
N LYS A 3 -19.11 28.02 9.46
CA LYS A 3 -19.23 26.89 8.53
C LYS A 3 -18.92 25.63 9.34
N LEU A 4 -19.94 24.81 9.63
CA LEU A 4 -19.71 23.41 9.94
C LEU A 4 -19.14 22.78 8.66
N VAL A 5 -17.85 22.48 8.66
CA VAL A 5 -17.27 21.55 7.71
C VAL A 5 -17.70 20.17 8.19
N ALA A 6 -18.62 19.53 7.48
CA ALA A 6 -18.98 18.14 7.75
C ALA A 6 -17.72 17.27 7.54
N ALA A 7 -17.44 16.36 8.46
CA ALA A 7 -16.39 15.37 8.26
C ALA A 7 -16.71 14.53 7.00
N PRO A 8 -15.71 14.22 6.16
CA PRO A 8 -15.94 13.40 4.98
C PRO A 8 -16.48 12.02 5.39
N SER A 9 -17.35 11.44 4.55
CA SER A 9 -17.76 10.04 4.71
C SER A 9 -16.58 9.12 4.38
N VAL A 10 -16.53 7.93 5.00
CA VAL A 10 -15.49 6.91 4.77
C VAL A 10 -15.22 6.67 3.27
N SER A 11 -16.27 6.63 2.45
CA SER A 11 -16.13 6.47 0.98
C SER A 11 -15.41 7.64 0.29
N THR A 12 -15.53 8.86 0.81
CA THR A 12 -14.83 10.05 0.32
C THR A 12 -13.36 9.99 0.70
N GLU A 13 -13.05 9.63 1.94
CA GLU A 13 -11.66 9.46 2.40
C GLU A 13 -10.93 8.37 1.60
N VAL A 14 -11.58 7.23 1.35
CA VAL A 14 -11.02 6.16 0.51
C VAL A 14 -10.83 6.61 -0.95
N SER A 15 -11.74 7.43 -1.49
CA SER A 15 -11.56 7.96 -2.84
C SER A 15 -10.37 8.92 -2.92
N GLU A 16 -10.22 9.80 -1.92
CA GLU A 16 -9.12 10.76 -1.85
C GLU A 16 -7.75 10.09 -1.67
N ILE A 17 -7.65 9.05 -0.83
CA ILE A 17 -6.39 8.32 -0.65
C ILE A 17 -5.99 7.61 -1.94
N ILE A 18 -6.95 7.02 -2.66
CA ILE A 18 -6.69 6.31 -3.92
C ILE A 18 -6.16 7.27 -4.98
N GLU A 19 -6.76 8.45 -5.12
CA GLU A 19 -6.26 9.45 -6.07
C GLU A 19 -4.87 9.96 -5.68
N GLN A 20 -4.58 10.11 -4.38
CA GLN A 20 -3.23 10.42 -3.90
C GLN A 20 -2.22 9.31 -4.23
N LEU A 21 -2.61 8.04 -4.11
CA LEU A 21 -1.75 6.91 -4.49
C LEU A 21 -1.45 6.92 -6.00
N LYS A 22 -2.48 7.09 -6.84
CA LYS A 22 -2.30 7.14 -8.30
C LYS A 22 -1.42 8.30 -8.74
N THR A 23 -1.61 9.50 -8.16
CA THR A 23 -0.77 10.68 -8.48
C THR A 23 0.69 10.50 -8.06
N ARG A 24 0.96 9.63 -7.07
CA ARG A 24 2.32 9.21 -6.69
C ARG A 24 2.87 8.08 -7.57
N GLY A 25 2.12 7.64 -8.58
CA GLY A 25 2.54 6.57 -9.50
C GLY A 25 2.37 5.16 -8.94
N ILE A 26 1.57 4.98 -7.90
CA ILE A 26 1.26 3.64 -7.37
C ILE A 26 0.24 2.97 -8.27
N HIS A 27 0.57 1.76 -8.73
CA HIS A 27 -0.33 0.95 -9.52
C HIS A 27 -1.38 0.28 -8.63
N ILE A 28 -2.63 0.19 -9.10
CA ILE A 28 -3.72 -0.45 -8.36
C ILE A 28 -4.51 -1.30 -9.37
N PRO A 29 -4.13 -2.57 -9.56
CA PRO A 29 -4.72 -3.44 -10.59
C PRO A 29 -6.23 -3.63 -10.42
N SER A 30 -6.69 -3.75 -9.16
CA SER A 30 -8.09 -3.92 -8.82
C SER A 30 -8.53 -2.81 -7.85
N LEU A 31 -8.98 -1.71 -8.43
CA LEU A 31 -9.49 -0.57 -7.68
C LEU A 31 -10.66 -0.95 -6.78
N GLU A 32 -11.58 -1.77 -7.27
CA GLU A 32 -12.76 -2.21 -6.53
C GLU A 32 -12.37 -3.02 -5.29
N SER A 33 -11.45 -3.97 -5.43
CA SER A 33 -11.01 -4.83 -4.34
C SER A 33 -10.29 -4.02 -3.24
N VAL A 34 -9.37 -3.14 -3.64
CA VAL A 34 -8.64 -2.27 -2.69
C VAL A 34 -9.58 -1.27 -2.00
N SER A 35 -10.52 -0.66 -2.74
CA SER A 35 -11.47 0.29 -2.15
C SER A 35 -12.41 -0.39 -1.15
N THR A 36 -12.88 -1.60 -1.46
CA THR A 36 -13.72 -2.41 -0.57
C THR A 36 -12.98 -2.70 0.73
N PHE A 37 -11.73 -3.18 0.63
CA PHE A 37 -10.91 -3.49 1.78
C PHE A 37 -10.64 -2.25 2.65
N LEU A 38 -10.25 -1.12 2.04
CA LEU A 38 -10.02 0.13 2.78
C LEU A 38 -11.28 0.71 3.43
N THR A 39 -12.45 0.44 2.84
CA THR A 39 -13.74 0.84 3.44
C THR A 39 -14.05 0.00 4.68
N ALA A 40 -13.68 -1.29 4.68
CA ALA A 40 -13.81 -2.18 5.83
C ALA A 40 -12.77 -1.87 6.94
N HIS A 41 -11.59 -1.38 6.54
CA HIS A 41 -10.44 -1.10 7.41
C HIS A 41 -9.97 0.37 7.31
N PRO A 42 -10.78 1.35 7.73
CA PRO A 42 -10.47 2.78 7.57
C PRO A 42 -9.19 3.21 8.30
N GLU A 43 -8.77 2.50 9.34
CA GLU A 43 -7.51 2.72 10.06
C GLU A 43 -6.25 2.49 9.20
N LEU A 44 -6.37 1.75 8.09
CA LEU A 44 -5.28 1.54 7.14
C LEU A 44 -5.08 2.74 6.22
N ALA A 45 -6.16 3.47 5.89
CA ALA A 45 -6.10 4.59 4.96
C ALA A 45 -5.08 5.66 5.40
N ARG A 46 -5.00 5.94 6.69
CA ARG A 46 -4.01 6.86 7.28
C ARG A 46 -2.55 6.37 7.20
N LEU A 47 -2.33 5.07 7.07
CA LEU A 47 -0.99 4.48 6.99
C LEU A 47 -0.48 4.37 5.55
N LEU A 48 -1.36 4.42 4.55
CA LEU A 48 -0.99 4.21 3.15
C LEU A 48 0.01 5.25 2.62
N ILE A 49 -0.25 6.55 2.81
CA ILE A 49 0.69 7.59 2.31
C ILE A 49 2.06 7.48 3.00
N PRO A 50 2.16 7.42 4.34
CA PRO A 50 3.45 7.23 4.99
C PRO A 50 4.20 5.97 4.53
N THR A 51 3.49 4.85 4.38
CA THR A 51 4.06 3.57 3.90
C THR A 51 4.61 3.72 2.48
N VAL A 52 3.86 4.35 1.59
CA VAL A 52 4.29 4.62 0.21
C VAL A 52 5.49 5.55 0.18
N GLU A 53 5.53 6.59 1.01
CA GLU A 53 6.68 7.50 1.07
C GLU A 53 7.95 6.78 1.53
N ILE A 54 7.87 5.92 2.54
CA ILE A 54 9.00 5.09 2.96
C ILE A 54 9.43 4.17 1.83
N ALA A 55 8.48 3.48 1.19
CA ALA A 55 8.75 2.57 0.09
C ALA A 55 9.47 3.28 -1.06
N GLN A 56 8.95 4.41 -1.53
CA GLN A 56 9.54 5.19 -2.64
C GLN A 56 10.95 5.68 -2.31
N ASN A 57 11.20 6.10 -1.07
CA ASN A 57 12.51 6.58 -0.64
C ASN A 57 13.55 5.45 -0.51
N ARG A 58 13.14 4.28 0.00
CA ARG A 58 14.05 3.15 0.28
C ARG A 58 14.24 2.22 -0.93
N LEU A 59 13.23 2.14 -1.78
CA LEU A 59 13.12 1.26 -2.95
C LEU A 59 13.04 2.06 -4.26
N PRO A 60 14.04 2.91 -4.57
CA PRO A 60 14.11 3.60 -5.84
C PRO A 60 14.17 2.58 -6.98
N LYS A 61 13.59 2.96 -8.12
CA LYS A 61 13.42 2.14 -9.32
C LYS A 61 12.44 0.97 -9.18
N ALA A 62 11.90 0.71 -7.99
CA ALA A 62 10.77 -0.20 -7.88
C ALA A 62 9.55 0.41 -8.56
N GLU A 63 8.81 -0.41 -9.29
CA GLU A 63 7.40 -0.13 -9.54
C GLU A 63 6.62 -0.62 -8.33
N LEU A 64 5.76 0.24 -7.78
CA LEU A 64 4.96 -0.09 -6.60
C LEU A 64 3.51 -0.38 -7.02
N SER A 65 2.98 -1.50 -6.55
CA SER A 65 1.60 -1.93 -6.80
C SER A 65 0.90 -2.21 -5.49
N LEU A 66 -0.22 -1.55 -5.21
CA LEU A 66 -1.07 -1.82 -4.05
C LEU A 66 -2.18 -2.80 -4.47
N GLU A 67 -2.18 -3.97 -3.85
CA GLU A 67 -3.06 -5.08 -4.19
C GLU A 67 -3.69 -5.66 -2.93
N HIS A 68 -4.96 -6.01 -3.02
CA HIS A 68 -5.62 -6.83 -2.01
C HIS A 68 -5.24 -8.29 -2.25
N TYR A 69 -4.57 -8.89 -1.27
CA TYR A 69 -4.23 -10.30 -1.26
C TYR A 69 -5.26 -11.07 -0.45
N THR A 70 -5.67 -12.22 -0.97
CA THR A 70 -6.53 -13.18 -0.28
C THR A 70 -5.88 -14.55 -0.40
N ASP A 71 -5.65 -15.21 0.73
CA ASP A 71 -5.18 -16.58 0.74
C ASP A 71 -6.32 -17.52 0.26
N PRO A 72 -6.10 -18.40 -0.73
CA PRO A 72 -7.16 -19.29 -1.21
C PRO A 72 -7.41 -20.51 -0.31
N GLU A 73 -6.52 -20.80 0.65
CA GLU A 73 -6.57 -21.97 1.53
C GLU A 73 -7.12 -21.62 2.92
N ILE A 74 -6.92 -20.39 3.38
CA ILE A 74 -7.40 -19.89 4.69
C ILE A 74 -8.11 -18.54 4.56
N GLU A 75 -8.88 -18.16 5.57
CA GLU A 75 -9.58 -16.86 5.63
C GLU A 75 -8.62 -15.71 6.03
N ASP A 76 -7.46 -15.61 5.38
CA ASP A 76 -6.47 -14.55 5.60
C ASP A 76 -6.45 -13.59 4.41
N GLU A 77 -6.56 -12.29 4.71
CA GLU A 77 -6.61 -11.23 3.71
C GLU A 77 -5.90 -9.97 4.23
N TYR A 78 -5.17 -9.31 3.33
CA TYR A 78 -4.40 -8.11 3.66
C TYR A 78 -4.11 -7.27 2.41
N LEU A 79 -3.72 -6.01 2.63
CA LEU A 79 -3.14 -5.19 1.58
C LEU A 79 -1.64 -5.45 1.46
N ALA A 80 -1.20 -5.78 0.25
CA ALA A 80 0.19 -5.88 -0.12
C ALA A 80 0.59 -4.68 -0.97
N LEU A 81 1.59 -3.92 -0.54
CA LEU A 81 2.35 -3.01 -1.37
C LEU A 81 3.52 -3.79 -1.98
N TYR A 82 3.32 -4.31 -3.19
CA TYR A 82 4.35 -5.01 -3.93
C TYR A 82 5.36 -4.02 -4.50
N ALA A 83 6.64 -4.26 -4.22
CA ALA A 83 7.76 -3.61 -4.89
C ALA A 83 8.32 -4.54 -5.96
N ARG A 84 8.16 -4.14 -7.23
CA ARG A 84 8.58 -4.90 -8.38
C ARG A 84 9.78 -4.29 -9.06
N TYR A 85 10.77 -5.13 -9.34
CA TYR A 85 11.99 -4.77 -10.05
C TYR A 85 12.13 -5.58 -11.34
N ALA A 86 12.79 -5.00 -12.34
CA ALA A 86 13.11 -5.72 -13.58
C ALA A 86 14.11 -6.87 -13.35
N ASP A 87 14.97 -6.73 -12.32
CA ASP A 87 15.93 -7.74 -11.91
C ASP A 87 16.09 -7.68 -10.38
N TYR A 88 16.14 -8.84 -9.73
CA TYR A 88 16.31 -8.95 -8.27
C TYR A 88 17.71 -9.45 -7.96
N ASN A 89 18.42 -8.67 -7.14
CA ASN A 89 19.72 -9.06 -6.59
C ASN A 89 19.71 -8.94 -5.06
N GLU A 90 20.78 -9.41 -4.42
CA GLU A 90 20.88 -9.43 -2.96
C GLU A 90 20.73 -8.03 -2.33
N ASP A 91 21.25 -6.97 -2.97
CA ASP A 91 21.08 -5.58 -2.50
C ASP A 91 19.60 -5.16 -2.49
N ILE A 92 18.84 -5.49 -3.55
CA ILE A 92 17.42 -5.18 -3.64
C ILE A 92 16.64 -5.91 -2.54
N LEU A 93 16.93 -7.19 -2.31
CA LEU A 93 16.26 -7.96 -1.26
C LEU A 93 16.57 -7.40 0.13
N GLN A 94 17.83 -7.06 0.40
CA GLN A 94 18.22 -6.44 1.67
C GLN A 94 17.53 -5.08 1.89
N ARG A 95 17.38 -4.28 0.83
CA ARG A 95 16.67 -2.99 0.91
C ARG A 95 15.17 -3.18 1.13
N LEU A 96 14.57 -4.20 0.51
CA LEU A 96 13.18 -4.56 0.74
C LEU A 96 12.94 -4.93 2.20
N ASP A 97 13.84 -5.72 2.80
CA ASP A 97 13.75 -6.06 4.22
C ASP A 97 13.86 -4.81 5.11
N HIS A 98 14.81 -3.92 4.85
CA HIS A 98 14.91 -2.65 5.57
C HIS A 98 13.73 -1.70 5.33
N ALA A 99 13.08 -1.76 4.18
CA ALA A 99 11.85 -1.01 3.93
C ALA A 99 10.69 -1.60 4.72
N ARG A 100 10.60 -2.93 4.79
CA ARG A 100 9.60 -3.65 5.60
C ARG A 100 9.70 -3.27 7.07
N GLU A 101 10.89 -3.37 7.66
CA GLU A 101 11.12 -2.99 9.06
C GLU A 101 10.69 -1.54 9.35
N ALA A 102 10.95 -0.62 8.41
CA ALA A 102 10.59 0.79 8.58
C ALA A 102 9.08 1.04 8.45
N CYS A 103 8.39 0.31 7.59
CA CYS A 103 6.94 0.38 7.48
C CYS A 103 6.25 -0.26 8.69
N GLU A 104 6.73 -1.42 9.15
CA GLU A 104 6.24 -2.06 10.38
C GLU A 104 6.37 -1.14 11.61
N ALA A 105 7.47 -0.38 11.68
CA ALA A 105 7.66 0.60 12.74
C ALA A 105 6.63 1.76 12.72
N LEU A 106 6.05 2.10 11.57
CA LEU A 106 4.96 3.09 11.48
C LEU A 106 3.65 2.56 12.08
N GLY A 107 3.45 1.24 11.96
CA GLY A 107 2.20 0.57 12.26
C GLY A 107 2.14 -0.08 13.64
N GLN A 108 3.12 0.14 14.54
CA GLN A 108 3.14 -0.51 15.86
C GLN A 108 1.79 -0.34 16.60
N GLY A 109 1.04 -1.45 16.68
CA GLY A 109 -0.28 -1.52 17.31
C GLY A 109 -1.48 -1.12 16.44
N VAL A 110 -1.31 -0.91 15.13
CA VAL A 110 -2.34 -0.39 14.23
C VAL A 110 -2.79 -1.37 13.15
N SER A 111 -1.92 -2.17 12.52
CA SER A 111 -2.43 -3.23 11.64
C SER A 111 -1.41 -4.25 11.14
N ASP A 112 -1.73 -5.53 11.30
CA ASP A 112 -1.09 -6.67 10.61
C ASP A 112 -1.72 -6.90 9.21
N LEU A 113 -2.38 -5.90 8.62
CA LEU A 113 -3.12 -6.01 7.34
C LEU A 113 -2.51 -5.15 6.21
N LEU A 114 -1.32 -4.56 6.42
CA LEU A 114 -0.60 -3.82 5.39
C LEU A 114 0.88 -4.24 5.38
N PHE A 115 1.30 -4.88 4.29
CA PHE A 115 2.66 -5.38 4.14
C PHE A 115 3.33 -4.76 2.92
N ILE A 116 4.63 -4.47 3.05
CA ILE A 116 5.48 -4.23 1.90
C ILE A 116 6.29 -5.50 1.61
N THR A 117 6.22 -5.95 0.36
CA THR A 117 6.84 -7.20 -0.05
C THR A 117 7.10 -7.23 -1.55
N THR A 118 7.56 -8.35 -2.08
CA THR A 118 7.63 -8.61 -3.52
C THR A 118 7.04 -9.96 -3.83
N ASP A 119 6.39 -10.08 -4.99
CA ASP A 119 5.90 -11.33 -5.55
C ASP A 119 6.81 -11.85 -6.68
N PHE A 120 8.01 -11.24 -6.82
CA PHE A 120 8.99 -11.54 -7.87
C PHE A 120 8.48 -11.39 -9.30
N LYS A 121 7.32 -10.75 -9.50
CA LYS A 121 6.83 -10.43 -10.84
C LYS A 121 7.62 -9.26 -11.42
N PRO A 122 7.73 -9.19 -12.76
CA PRO A 122 8.23 -8.01 -13.44
C PRO A 122 7.28 -6.81 -13.23
N PRO A 123 7.79 -5.57 -13.29
CA PRO A 123 6.96 -4.38 -13.46
C PRO A 123 5.96 -4.50 -14.63
N TYR A 124 4.83 -3.82 -14.56
CA TYR A 124 3.79 -3.81 -15.60
C TYR A 124 4.26 -3.13 -16.91
N GLY A 125 5.22 -2.20 -16.81
CA GLY A 125 5.69 -1.38 -17.93
C GLY A 125 6.85 -1.95 -18.74
N ILE A 126 7.26 -3.20 -18.54
CA ILE A 126 8.37 -3.86 -19.26
C ILE A 126 7.91 -5.00 -20.16
#